data_AF-A0A699KQ75-F1
#
_entry.id   AF-A0A699KQ75-F1
#
_cell.length_a   1.000
_cell.length_b   1.000
_cell.length_c   1.000
_cell.angle_alpha   90.00
_cell.angle_beta   90.00
_cell.angle_gamma   90.00
#
_symmetry.space_group_name_H-M   'P 1'
#
loop_
_entity.id
_entity.type
_entity.pdbx_description
1 polymer ?
#
loop_
_entity_poly.entity_id
_entity_poly.type
_entity_poly.pdbx_seq_one_letter_code
_entity_poly.pdbx_strand_id
1 'polypeptide(L)'
;MSRLNCPKCQLTSCALCAKNYLGKTVNVKRKQQHKPEEEKDFSSNEVRLLKELLKEKTEQVQQMIRDQAKEYYESKIAIKEKEELWQTEKSLLMRDLTDALKIIYQLRAEQIRLEEEKDEEIRRLKAQLQEKKDEEIKV
;
A
#
# COMPACT_ATOMS: atom_id res chain seq x y z
N MET A 1 19.94 -69.57 -21.20
CA MET A 1 21.03 -69.12 -20.32
C MET A 1 20.77 -67.67 -19.94
N SER A 2 20.49 -67.43 -18.66
CA SER A 2 19.96 -66.16 -18.13
C SER A 2 21.00 -65.04 -18.19
N ARG A 3 20.62 -63.90 -18.78
CA ARG A 3 21.46 -62.70 -18.84
C ARG A 3 21.59 -62.15 -17.42
N LEU A 4 22.77 -62.23 -16.84
CA LEU A 4 23.08 -61.66 -15.53
C LEU A 4 23.00 -60.13 -15.64
N ASN A 5 21.83 -59.55 -15.36
CA ASN A 5 21.65 -58.12 -15.26
C ASN A 5 22.22 -57.65 -13.92
N CYS A 6 23.11 -56.65 -13.95
CA CYS A 6 23.62 -56.05 -12.74
C CYS A 6 22.51 -55.22 -12.07
N PRO A 7 22.15 -55.47 -10.79
CA PRO A 7 21.02 -54.83 -10.14
C PRO A 7 21.21 -53.32 -9.92
N LYS A 8 22.44 -52.79 -10.02
CA LYS A 8 22.72 -51.35 -9.86
C LYS A 8 22.60 -50.52 -11.14
N CYS A 9 22.76 -51.12 -12.33
CA CYS A 9 22.79 -50.35 -13.57
C CYS A 9 21.83 -50.84 -14.65
N GLN A 10 21.12 -51.96 -14.44
CA GLN A 10 20.09 -52.52 -15.34
C GLN A 10 20.49 -52.70 -16.82
N LEU A 11 21.76 -52.53 -17.17
CA LEU A 11 22.31 -52.73 -18.51
C LEU A 11 23.03 -54.09 -18.58
N THR A 12 22.98 -54.72 -19.76
CA THR A 12 23.77 -55.91 -20.07
C THR A 12 25.26 -55.56 -20.01
N SER A 13 25.87 -55.88 -18.87
CA SER A 13 27.31 -55.84 -18.55
C SER A 13 28.06 -54.57 -18.97
N CYS A 14 27.99 -53.50 -18.16
CA CYS A 14 28.96 -52.41 -18.29
C CYS A 14 30.37 -52.90 -17.88
N ALA A 15 31.43 -52.32 -18.47
CA ALA A 15 32.82 -52.74 -18.28
C ALA A 15 33.25 -52.76 -16.79
N LEU A 16 32.65 -51.89 -15.98
CA LEU A 16 32.88 -51.85 -14.53
C LEU A 16 32.35 -53.10 -13.82
N CYS A 17 31.17 -53.59 -14.22
CA CYS A 17 30.55 -54.78 -13.64
C CYS A 17 31.28 -56.06 -14.07
N ALA A 18 31.71 -56.13 -15.33
CA ALA A 18 32.48 -57.28 -15.83
C ALA A 18 33.83 -57.44 -15.11
N LYS A 19 34.50 -56.33 -14.78
CA LYS A 19 35.77 -56.34 -14.06
C LYS A 19 35.60 -56.77 -12.60
N ASN A 20 34.60 -56.21 -11.90
CA ASN A 20 34.45 -56.43 -10.47
C ASN A 20 33.74 -57.75 -10.09
N TYR A 21 32.82 -58.24 -10.93
CA TYR A 21 32.04 -59.45 -10.59
C TYR A 21 32.50 -60.71 -11.35
N LEU A 22 33.09 -60.56 -12.54
CA LEU A 22 33.51 -61.70 -13.38
C LEU A 22 35.04 -61.81 -13.53
N GLY A 23 35.82 -60.89 -12.94
CA GLY A 23 37.28 -60.87 -13.01
C GLY A 23 37.84 -60.65 -14.42
N LYS A 24 37.02 -60.24 -15.39
CA LYS A 24 37.40 -60.07 -16.80
C LYS A 24 37.64 -58.59 -17.12
N THR A 25 38.81 -58.29 -17.66
CA THR A 25 39.15 -56.94 -18.13
C THR A 25 38.61 -56.75 -19.55
N VAL A 26 37.60 -55.90 -19.72
CA VAL A 26 37.04 -55.56 -21.03
C VAL A 26 37.67 -54.27 -21.53
N ASN A 27 38.47 -54.34 -22.60
CA ASN A 27 39.06 -53.18 -23.24
C ASN A 27 38.00 -52.45 -24.08
N VAL A 28 37.38 -51.42 -23.51
CA VAL A 28 36.50 -50.52 -24.24
C VAL A 28 37.38 -49.56 -25.03
N LYS A 29 37.50 -49.77 -26.36
CA LYS A 29 38.11 -48.78 -27.25
C LYS A 29 37.33 -47.47 -27.10
N ARG A 30 37.94 -46.45 -26.48
CA ARG A 30 37.40 -45.07 -26.48
C ARG A 30 37.20 -44.69 -27.95
N LYS A 31 35.95 -44.46 -28.37
CA LYS A 31 35.71 -43.61 -29.55
C LYS A 31 36.42 -42.29 -29.27
N GLN A 32 37.20 -41.80 -30.24
CA GLN A 32 37.78 -40.46 -30.19
C GLN A 32 36.70 -39.49 -29.71
N GLN A 33 37.02 -38.71 -28.68
CA GLN A 33 36.20 -37.58 -28.32
C GLN A 33 36.07 -36.73 -29.59
N HIS A 34 34.83 -36.47 -30.02
CA HIS A 34 34.61 -35.38 -30.96
C HIS A 34 35.31 -34.16 -30.35
N LYS A 35 36.13 -33.48 -31.18
CA LYS A 35 36.64 -32.15 -30.82
C LYS A 35 35.47 -31.35 -30.24
N PRO A 36 35.66 -30.59 -29.15
CA PRO A 36 34.71 -29.54 -28.83
C PRO A 36 34.52 -28.72 -30.11
N GLU A 37 33.27 -28.43 -30.48
CA GLU A 37 33.01 -27.41 -31.50
C GLU A 37 33.82 -26.18 -31.12
N GLU A 38 34.58 -25.65 -32.09
CA GLU A 38 35.48 -24.51 -31.89
C GLU A 38 34.77 -23.45 -31.05
N GLU A 39 35.38 -23.05 -29.93
CA GLU A 39 34.95 -21.85 -29.23
C GLU A 39 34.93 -20.74 -30.28
N LYS A 40 33.74 -20.21 -30.58
CA LYS A 40 33.62 -19.06 -31.47
C LYS A 40 34.38 -17.92 -30.79
N ASP A 41 35.57 -17.64 -31.29
CA ASP A 41 36.30 -16.42 -30.97
C ASP A 41 35.45 -15.27 -31.49
N PHE A 42 34.64 -14.69 -30.59
CA PHE A 42 33.88 -13.50 -30.87
C PHE A 42 34.85 -12.44 -31.40
N SER A 43 34.52 -11.83 -32.54
CA SER A 43 35.42 -10.82 -33.07
C SER A 43 35.51 -9.67 -32.07
N SER A 44 36.69 -9.07 -31.91
CA SER A 44 36.93 -7.93 -31.03
C SER A 44 35.86 -6.82 -31.18
N ASN A 45 35.32 -6.66 -32.40
CA ASN A 45 34.26 -5.70 -32.70
C ASN A 45 32.89 -6.07 -32.12
N GLU A 46 32.51 -7.35 -32.09
CA GLU A 46 31.23 -7.81 -31.53
C GLU A 46 31.21 -7.62 -30.01
N VAL A 47 32.32 -7.94 -29.35
CA VAL A 47 32.51 -7.73 -27.91
C VAL A 47 32.46 -6.23 -27.56
N ARG A 48 33.04 -5.37 -28.41
CA ARG A 48 32.96 -3.91 -28.25
C ARG A 48 31.52 -3.40 -28.35
N LEU A 49 30.77 -3.86 -29.35
CA LEU A 49 29.37 -3.49 -29.56
C LEU A 49 28.48 -3.90 -28.38
N LEU A 50 28.68 -5.10 -27.84
CA LEU A 50 27.95 -5.57 -26.66
C LEU A 50 28.27 -4.74 -25.42
N LYS A 51 29.52 -4.30 -25.24
CA LYS A 51 29.91 -3.41 -24.13
C LYS A 51 29.26 -2.03 -24.24
N GLU A 52 29.21 -1.47 -25.45
CA GLU A 52 28.54 -0.18 -25.70
C GLU A 52 27.03 -0.29 -25.44
N LEU A 53 26.38 -1.33 -25.94
CA LEU A 53 24.96 -1.58 -25.69
C LEU A 53 24.67 -1.78 -24.19
N LEU A 54 25.52 -2.52 -23.48
CA LEU A 54 25.36 -2.73 -22.04
C LEU A 54 25.49 -1.41 -21.27
N LYS A 55 26.45 -0.56 -21.67
CA LYS A 55 26.63 0.77 -21.06
C LYS A 55 25.39 1.64 -21.28
N GLU A 56 24.90 1.73 -22.51
CA GLU A 56 23.69 2.50 -22.85
C GLU A 56 22.47 2.02 -22.06
N LYS A 57 22.25 0.69 -21.99
CA LYS A 57 21.15 0.12 -21.21
C LYS A 57 21.30 0.35 -19.71
N THR A 58 22.52 0.31 -19.19
CA THR A 58 22.79 0.64 -17.79
C THR A 58 22.46 2.10 -17.49
N GLU A 59 22.84 3.02 -18.37
CA GLU A 59 22.51 4.45 -18.24
C GLU A 59 20.99 4.69 -18.32
N GLN A 60 20.28 4.03 -19.23
CA GLN A 60 18.81 4.09 -19.32
C GLN A 60 18.14 3.61 -18.02
N VAL A 61 18.56 2.46 -17.49
CA VAL A 61 18.00 1.92 -16.23
C VAL A 61 18.31 2.85 -15.05
N GLN A 62 19.53 3.38 -14.95
CA GLN A 62 19.86 4.35 -13.90
C GLN A 62 19.02 5.61 -13.98
N GLN A 63 18.72 6.10 -15.19
CA GLN A 63 17.86 7.26 -15.37
C GLN A 63 16.42 6.94 -14.96
N MET A 64 15.87 5.79 -15.37
CA MET A 64 14.54 5.36 -14.94
C MET A 64 14.42 5.25 -13.41
N ILE A 65 15.45 4.72 -12.74
CA ILE A 65 15.47 4.64 -11.27
C ILE A 65 15.45 6.05 -10.64
N ARG A 66 16.20 7.01 -11.20
CA ARG A 66 16.21 8.40 -10.73
C ARG A 66 14.84 9.06 -10.92
N ASP A 67 14.23 8.87 -12.08
CA ASP A 67 12.92 9.46 -12.39
C ASP A 67 11.83 8.89 -11.49
N GLN A 68 11.84 7.57 -11.27
CA GLN A 68 10.88 6.90 -10.38
C GLN A 68 11.08 7.32 -8.92
N ALA A 69 12.32 7.48 -8.46
CA ALA A 69 12.59 8.00 -7.12
C ALA A 69 12.08 9.43 -6.97
N LYS A 70 12.30 10.29 -7.97
CA LYS A 70 11.81 11.67 -7.99
C LYS A 70 10.28 11.70 -7.90
N GLU A 71 9.59 10.96 -8.76
CA GLU A 71 8.12 10.89 -8.78
C GLU A 71 7.55 10.40 -7.44
N TYR A 72 8.18 9.40 -6.82
CA TYR A 72 7.79 8.89 -5.51
C TYR A 72 7.86 9.98 -4.43
N TYR A 73 8.95 10.73 -4.36
CA TYR A 73 9.12 11.78 -3.35
C TYR A 73 8.20 12.99 -3.62
N GLU A 74 8.05 13.41 -4.87
CA GLU A 74 7.12 14.48 -5.25
C GLU A 74 5.68 14.10 -4.88
N SER A 75 5.26 12.87 -5.21
CA SER A 75 3.94 12.35 -4.85
C SER A 75 3.74 12.29 -3.33
N LYS A 76 4.77 11.86 -2.59
CA LYS A 76 4.73 11.81 -1.12
C LYS A 76 4.58 13.19 -0.49
N ILE A 77 5.28 14.20 -1.03
CA ILE A 77 5.15 15.59 -0.59
C ILE A 77 3.73 16.10 -0.86
N ALA A 78 3.22 15.90 -2.08
CA ALA A 78 1.88 16.35 -2.45
C ALA A 78 0.78 15.71 -1.60
N ILE A 79 0.90 14.43 -1.24
CA ILE A 79 -0.03 13.76 -0.31
C ILE A 79 0.04 14.40 1.07
N LYS A 80 1.25 14.66 1.57
CA LYS A 80 1.45 15.26 2.89
C LYS A 80 0.85 16.68 2.97
N GLU A 81 1.08 17.51 1.96
CA GLU A 81 0.52 18.87 1.89
C GLU A 81 -1.01 18.85 1.86
N LYS A 82 -1.61 17.93 1.08
CA LYS A 82 -3.07 17.75 1.06
C LYS A 82 -3.62 17.30 2.42
N GLU A 83 -2.93 16.39 3.09
CA GLU A 83 -3.33 15.95 4.43
C GLU A 83 -3.25 17.10 5.44
N GLU A 84 -2.17 17.90 5.43
CA GLU A 84 -2.03 19.05 6.32
C GLU A 84 -3.13 20.11 6.09
N LEU A 85 -3.46 20.37 4.82
CA LEU A 85 -4.58 21.26 4.45
C LEU A 85 -5.90 20.70 4.98
N TRP A 86 -6.17 19.41 4.74
CA TRP A 86 -7.38 18.74 5.21
C TRP A 86 -7.52 18.78 6.74
N GLN A 87 -6.43 18.53 7.48
CA GLN A 87 -6.45 18.62 8.94
C GLN A 87 -6.75 20.05 9.43
N THR A 88 -6.23 21.06 8.74
CA THR A 88 -6.50 22.47 9.05
C THR A 88 -7.96 22.81 8.82
N GLU A 89 -8.51 22.48 7.65
CA GLU A 89 -9.93 22.70 7.32
C GLU A 89 -10.85 21.97 8.29
N LYS A 90 -10.53 20.71 8.60
CA LYS A 90 -11.27 19.92 9.60
C LYS A 90 -11.24 20.57 10.97
N SER A 91 -10.10 21.10 11.41
CA SER A 91 -9.99 21.78 12.70
C SER A 91 -10.84 23.05 12.75
N LEU A 92 -10.85 23.84 11.67
CA LEU A 92 -11.69 25.03 11.55
C LEU A 92 -13.18 24.66 11.63
N LEU A 93 -13.61 23.66 10.84
CA LEU A 93 -15.00 23.17 10.85
C LEU A 93 -15.44 22.69 12.23
N MET A 94 -14.58 21.93 12.94
CA MET A 94 -14.89 21.45 14.29
C MET A 94 -15.07 22.60 15.29
N ARG A 95 -14.24 23.65 15.18
CA ARG A 95 -14.38 24.85 16.02
C ARG A 95 -15.68 25.57 15.71
N ASP A 96 -15.96 25.83 14.44
CA ASP A 96 -17.14 26.57 14.02
C ASP A 96 -18.44 25.83 14.41
N LEU A 97 -18.44 24.49 14.30
CA LEU A 97 -19.54 23.65 14.82
C LEU A 97 -19.69 23.75 16.34
N THR A 98 -18.57 23.78 17.08
CA THR A 98 -18.59 23.91 18.53
C THR A 98 -19.16 25.27 18.96
N ASP A 99 -18.74 26.34 18.30
CA ASP A 99 -19.23 27.70 18.56
C ASP A 99 -20.71 27.82 18.22
N ALA A 100 -21.15 27.28 17.09
CA ALA A 100 -22.56 27.23 16.71
C ALA A 100 -23.42 26.48 17.75
N LEU A 101 -22.94 25.33 18.24
CA LEU A 101 -23.61 24.58 19.30
C LEU A 101 -23.71 25.39 20.59
N LYS A 102 -22.64 26.10 20.98
CA LYS A 102 -22.64 26.97 22.16
C LYS A 102 -23.69 28.08 22.04
N ILE A 103 -23.78 28.72 20.86
CA ILE A 103 -24.79 29.74 20.58
C ILE A 103 -26.19 29.14 20.67
N ILE A 104 -26.43 27.96 20.10
CA ILE A 104 -27.72 27.26 20.20
C ILE A 104 -28.12 27.01 21.67
N TYR A 105 -27.18 26.58 22.51
CA TYR A 105 -27.47 26.38 23.94
C TYR A 105 -27.82 27.69 24.64
N GLN A 106 -27.09 28.77 24.35
CA GLN A 106 -27.39 30.09 24.92
C GLN A 106 -28.78 30.58 24.50
N LEU A 107 -29.12 30.44 23.22
CA LEU A 107 -30.44 30.82 22.70
C LEU A 107 -31.57 30.01 23.34
N ARG A 108 -31.37 28.71 23.56
CA ARG A 108 -32.37 27.88 24.27
C ARG A 108 -32.56 28.31 25.71
N ALA A 109 -31.49 28.63 26.43
CA ALA A 109 -31.57 29.10 27.81
C ALA A 109 -32.31 30.45 27.88
N GLU A 110 -31.99 31.35 26.96
CA GLU A 110 -32.65 32.65 26.83
C GLU A 110 -34.14 32.52 26.49
N GLN A 111 -34.49 31.61 25.58
CA GLN A 111 -35.87 31.32 25.22
C GLN A 111 -36.69 30.88 26.44
N ILE A 112 -36.17 29.97 27.25
CA ILE A 112 -36.85 29.51 28.48
C ILE A 112 -37.07 30.67 29.44
N ARG A 113 -36.04 31.50 29.66
CA ARG A 113 -36.14 32.66 30.55
C ARG A 113 -37.23 33.65 30.10
N LEU A 114 -37.29 33.94 28.80
CA LEU A 114 -38.32 34.83 28.24
C LEU A 114 -39.73 34.22 28.34
N GLU A 115 -39.86 32.91 28.18
CA GLU A 115 -41.13 32.19 28.36
C GLU A 115 -41.63 32.32 29.82
N GLU A 116 -40.73 32.13 30.79
CA GLU A 116 -41.03 32.26 32.22
C GLU A 116 -41.42 33.70 32.60
N GLU A 117 -40.69 34.70 32.09
CA GLU A 117 -40.99 36.12 32.32
C GLU A 117 -42.34 36.51 31.73
N LYS A 118 -42.65 36.04 30.51
CA LYS A 118 -43.94 36.23 29.87
C LYS A 118 -45.08 35.61 30.68
N ASP A 119 -44.89 34.40 31.19
CA ASP A 119 -45.90 33.72 31.99
C ASP A 119 -46.14 34.42 33.34
N GLU A 120 -45.09 34.95 33.97
CA GLU A 120 -45.21 35.75 35.19
C GLU A 120 -45.94 37.07 34.93
N GLU A 121 -45.64 37.76 33.83
CA GLU A 121 -46.34 38.99 33.47
C GLU A 121 -47.83 38.73 33.20
N ILE A 122 -48.16 37.64 32.52
CA ILE A 122 -49.55 37.23 32.32
C ILE A 122 -50.25 36.98 33.66
N ARG A 123 -49.58 36.33 34.63
CA ARG A 123 -50.14 36.13 35.98
C ARG A 123 -50.40 37.46 36.68
N ARG A 124 -49.42 38.38 36.66
CA ARG A 124 -49.57 39.73 37.26
C ARG A 124 -50.73 40.51 36.64
N LEU A 125 -50.82 40.56 35.31
CA LEU A 125 -51.89 41.27 34.62
C LEU A 125 -53.27 40.66 34.89
N LYS A 126 -53.37 39.33 34.96
CA LYS A 126 -54.63 38.66 35.33
C LYS A 126 -55.07 38.99 36.75
N ALA A 127 -54.14 39.04 37.69
CA ALA A 127 -54.44 39.43 39.08
C ALA A 127 -54.94 40.88 39.17
N GLN A 128 -54.22 41.82 38.54
CA GLN A 128 -54.64 43.23 38.48
C GLN A 128 -56.01 43.43 37.83
N LEU A 129 -56.29 42.67 36.76
CA LEU A 129 -57.60 42.73 36.11
C LEU A 129 -58.71 42.19 37.03
N GLN A 130 -58.44 41.15 37.82
CA GLN A 130 -59.40 40.60 38.76
C GLN A 130 -59.68 41.58 39.91
N GLU A 131 -58.63 42.19 40.48
CA GLU A 131 -58.77 43.21 41.54
C GLU A 131 -59.65 44.38 41.08
N LYS A 132 -59.42 44.91 39.88
CA LYS A 132 -60.24 45.99 39.31
C LYS A 132 -61.71 45.61 39.15
N LYS A 133 -61.99 44.38 38.69
CA LYS A 133 -63.37 43.88 38.58
C LYS A 133 -64.04 43.76 39.94
N ASP A 134 -63.31 43.26 40.94
CA ASP A 134 -63.83 43.11 42.30
C ASP A 134 -64.08 44.46 42.98
N GLU A 135 -63.32 45.50 42.64
CA GLU A 135 -63.56 46.89 43.06
C GLU A 135 -64.79 47.50 42.37
N GLU A 136 -64.95 47.33 41.05
CA GLU A 136 -66.12 47.81 40.29
C GLU A 136 -67.44 47.20 40.78
N ILE A 137 -67.43 45.94 41.23
CA ILE A 137 -68.63 45.26 41.75
C ILE A 137 -69.02 45.74 43.16
N LYS A 138 -68.08 46.33 43.91
CA LYS A 138 -68.32 46.82 45.29
C LYS A 138 -68.85 48.25 45.35
N VAL A 139 -68.87 48.98 44.23
CA VAL A 139 -69.43 50.33 44.08
C VAL A 139 -70.90 50.25 43.68
#